data_AF-A0A661WN48-F1
#
_entry.id   AF-A0A661WN48-F1
#
_cell.length_a   1.000
_cell.length_b   1.000
_cell.length_c   1.000
_cell.angle_alpha   90.00
_cell.angle_beta   90.00
_cell.angle_gamma   90.00
#
_symmetry.space_group_name_H-M   'P 1'
#
loop_
_entity.id
_entity.type
_entity.pdbx_description
1 polymer ?
#
loop_
_entity_poly.entity_id
_entity_poly.type
_entity_poly.pdbx_seq_one_letter_code
_entity_poly.pdbx_strand_id
1 'polypeptide(L)'
;MKHQQYENWILMDEELNQEQQRDLHGHLKQCSQCQALYQVSHQITHLFKTAPEPAPAVGFSSRWLVQIDRVEKRKNRIILFSTLGAISLATLILLSTIGFELRSVVGNFPQMMYELVTLITNWMVFFNQVSDIITPLFRVGAKLLSPVWLYITVFGLSGITATWTIAFYRSRGMQKEIG
;
A
#
# COMPACT_ATOMS: atom_id res chain seq x y z
N MET A 1 -57.71 20.56 26.80
CA MET A 1 -56.40 21.03 27.28
C MET A 1 -55.31 20.08 26.76
N LYS A 2 -54.08 20.54 26.53
CA LYS A 2 -53.01 19.74 25.89
C LYS A 2 -52.39 18.75 26.91
N HIS A 3 -52.92 17.54 27.02
CA HIS A 3 -52.40 16.49 27.94
C HIS A 3 -51.07 15.88 27.49
N GLN A 4 -50.83 15.84 26.18
CA GLN A 4 -49.71 15.15 25.54
C GLN A 4 -48.32 15.59 26.08
N GLN A 5 -48.15 16.88 26.40
CA GLN A 5 -46.89 17.39 26.93
C GLN A 5 -46.56 16.80 28.31
N TYR A 6 -47.55 16.74 29.19
CA TYR A 6 -47.38 16.21 30.54
C TYR A 6 -47.24 14.69 30.54
N GLU A 7 -47.95 13.98 29.65
CA GLU A 7 -47.80 12.54 29.50
C GLU A 7 -46.38 12.17 29.03
N ASN A 8 -45.82 12.91 28.07
CA ASN A 8 -44.44 12.72 27.64
C ASN A 8 -43.45 12.92 28.78
N TRP A 9 -43.61 14.00 29.55
CA TRP A 9 -42.76 14.27 30.71
C TRP A 9 -42.80 13.15 31.76
N ILE A 10 -43.96 12.53 31.98
CA ILE A 10 -44.13 11.44 32.96
C ILE A 10 -43.54 10.11 32.47
N LEU A 11 -43.61 9.82 31.17
CA LEU A 11 -43.23 8.52 30.60
C LEU A 11 -41.78 8.47 30.12
N MET A 12 -41.22 9.59 29.68
CA MET A 12 -39.85 9.65 29.13
C MET A 12 -38.78 9.84 30.23
N ASP A 13 -39.19 10.04 31.49
CA ASP A 13 -38.30 10.34 32.63
C ASP A 13 -37.27 11.44 32.29
N GLU A 14 -37.75 12.48 31.59
CA GLU A 14 -36.93 13.57 31.07
C GLU A 14 -36.52 14.50 32.22
N GLU A 15 -35.28 15.02 32.20
CA GLU A 15 -34.82 15.96 33.23
C GLU A 15 -35.55 17.31 33.10
N LEU A 16 -36.63 17.47 33.86
CA LEU A 16 -37.43 18.70 33.88
C LEU A 16 -36.72 19.80 34.66
N ASN A 17 -36.76 21.03 34.14
CA ASN A 17 -36.32 22.20 34.89
C ASN A 17 -37.33 22.57 36.00
N GLN A 18 -36.93 23.45 36.95
CA GLN A 18 -37.78 23.81 38.09
C GLN A 18 -39.14 24.43 37.68
N GLU A 19 -39.18 25.16 36.57
CA GLU A 19 -40.41 25.80 36.07
C GLU A 19 -41.38 24.75 35.51
N GLN A 20 -40.88 23.84 34.66
CA GLN A 20 -41.61 22.71 34.11
C GLN A 20 -42.11 21.75 35.19
N GLN A 21 -41.31 21.52 36.23
CA GLN A 21 -41.70 20.67 37.35
C GLN A 21 -42.85 21.31 38.15
N ARG A 22 -42.80 22.64 38.38
CA ARG A 22 -43.91 23.37 39.01
C ARG A 22 -45.19 23.30 38.17
N ASP A 23 -45.07 23.46 36.85
CA ASP A 23 -46.19 23.36 35.91
C ASP A 23 -46.79 21.94 35.88
N LEU A 24 -45.96 20.91 35.86
CA LEU A 24 -46.41 19.52 35.95
C LEU A 24 -47.17 19.28 37.26
N HIS A 25 -46.63 19.71 38.41
CA HIS A 25 -47.34 19.60 39.70
C HIS A 25 -48.64 20.40 39.75
N GLY A 26 -48.71 21.55 39.07
CA GLY A 26 -49.94 22.31 38.88
C GLY A 26 -50.99 21.51 38.12
N HIS A 27 -50.59 20.90 36.99
CA HIS A 27 -51.47 20.08 36.16
C HIS A 27 -51.97 18.82 36.87
N LEU A 28 -51.10 18.13 37.61
CA LEU A 28 -51.45 16.92 38.37
C LEU A 28 -52.53 17.16 39.44
N LYS A 29 -52.66 18.38 39.96
CA LYS A 29 -53.74 18.75 40.91
C LYS A 29 -55.09 18.94 40.24
N GLN A 30 -55.11 19.21 38.94
CA GLN A 30 -56.32 19.54 38.17
C GLN A 30 -56.78 18.40 37.27
N CYS A 31 -55.90 17.45 36.93
CA CYS A 31 -56.19 16.34 36.04
C CYS A 31 -55.96 14.97 36.72
N SER A 32 -57.05 14.25 36.99
CA SER A 32 -57.01 12.91 37.59
C SER A 32 -56.34 11.87 36.69
N GLN A 33 -56.47 11.98 35.36
CA GLN A 33 -55.84 11.06 34.40
C GLN A 33 -54.31 11.14 34.47
N CYS A 34 -53.73 12.35 34.40
CA CYS A 34 -52.28 12.53 34.48
C CYS A 34 -51.75 12.18 35.88
N GLN A 35 -52.56 12.40 36.94
CA GLN A 35 -52.22 11.97 38.30
C GLN A 35 -52.10 10.44 38.41
N ALA A 36 -53.06 9.70 37.87
CA ALA A 36 -53.02 8.25 37.85
C ALA A 36 -51.80 7.73 37.07
N LEU A 37 -51.50 8.32 35.92
CA LEU A 37 -50.32 7.98 35.11
C LEU A 37 -49.01 8.20 35.89
N TYR A 38 -48.88 9.35 36.57
CA TYR A 38 -47.72 9.67 37.38
C TYR A 38 -47.50 8.66 38.52
N GLN A 39 -48.58 8.29 39.22
CA GLN A 39 -48.52 7.31 40.30
C GLN A 39 -48.10 5.92 39.80
N VAL A 40 -48.67 5.47 38.69
CA VAL A 40 -48.34 4.16 38.10
C VAL A 40 -46.88 4.14 37.61
N SER A 41 -46.44 5.19 36.90
CA SER A 41 -45.06 5.33 36.43
C SER A 41 -44.08 5.26 37.60
N HIS A 42 -44.33 6.03 38.66
CA HIS A 42 -43.47 6.05 39.85
C HIS A 42 -43.46 4.70 40.59
N GLN A 43 -44.60 4.01 40.68
CA GLN A 43 -44.68 2.67 41.27
C GLN A 43 -43.87 1.66 40.47
N ILE A 44 -43.96 1.67 39.14
CA ILE A 44 -43.18 0.78 38.26
C ILE A 44 -41.68 1.03 38.45
N THR A 45 -41.25 2.30 38.40
CA THR A 45 -39.85 2.67 38.62
C THR A 45 -39.35 2.23 39.99
N HIS A 46 -40.18 2.39 41.03
CA HIS A 46 -39.86 1.89 42.37
C HIS A 46 -39.74 0.36 42.40
N LEU A 47 -40.65 -0.38 41.76
CA LEU A 47 -40.58 -1.84 41.67
C LEU A 47 -39.29 -2.30 40.97
N PHE A 48 -38.90 -1.68 39.86
CA PHE A 48 -37.64 -2.02 39.20
C PHE A 48 -36.40 -1.69 40.04
N LYS A 49 -36.41 -0.57 40.78
CA LYS A 49 -35.30 -0.19 41.66
C LYS A 49 -35.18 -1.05 42.92
N THR A 50 -36.30 -1.58 43.41
CA THR A 50 -36.37 -2.40 44.63
C THR A 50 -36.41 -3.89 44.36
N ALA A 51 -36.56 -4.30 43.10
CA ALA A 51 -36.52 -5.69 42.70
C ALA A 51 -35.15 -6.28 43.06
N PRO A 52 -35.11 -7.46 43.71
CA PRO A 52 -33.85 -8.12 44.01
C PRO A 52 -33.13 -8.48 42.70
N GLU A 53 -31.83 -8.22 42.65
CA GLU A 53 -31.02 -8.63 41.50
C GLU A 53 -31.06 -10.16 41.37
N PRO A 54 -31.40 -10.70 40.18
CA PRO A 54 -31.40 -12.13 39.99
C PRO A 54 -29.97 -12.65 40.03
N ALA A 55 -29.67 -13.51 41.01
CA ALA A 55 -28.37 -14.17 41.08
C ALA A 55 -28.21 -15.16 39.92
N PRO A 56 -27.01 -15.27 39.31
CA PRO A 56 -26.76 -16.26 38.30
C PRO A 56 -26.91 -17.67 38.87
N ALA A 57 -27.46 -18.58 38.07
CA ALA A 57 -27.56 -19.99 38.45
C ALA A 57 -26.18 -20.58 38.77
N VAL A 58 -26.11 -21.50 39.73
CA VAL A 58 -24.86 -22.16 40.13
C VAL A 58 -24.12 -22.72 38.90
N GLY A 59 -22.82 -22.42 38.82
CA GLY A 59 -21.97 -22.84 37.70
C GLY A 59 -22.18 -22.06 36.39
N PHE A 60 -22.87 -20.91 36.40
CA PHE A 60 -23.00 -20.07 35.22
C PHE A 60 -21.64 -19.70 34.61
N SER A 61 -20.72 -19.17 35.43
CA SER A 61 -19.40 -18.72 34.97
C SER A 61 -18.58 -19.87 34.37
N SER A 62 -18.65 -21.07 34.94
CA SER A 62 -17.91 -22.22 34.39
C SER A 62 -18.48 -22.68 33.05
N ARG A 63 -19.82 -22.77 32.92
CA ARG A 63 -20.47 -23.07 31.63
C ARG A 63 -20.15 -22.02 30.57
N TRP A 64 -20.16 -20.75 30.96
CA TRP A 64 -19.88 -19.63 30.08
C TRP A 64 -18.44 -19.65 29.56
N LEU A 65 -17.45 -19.88 30.44
CA LEU A 65 -16.04 -19.99 30.06
C LEU A 65 -15.79 -21.15 29.09
N VAL A 66 -16.39 -22.32 29.34
CA VAL A 66 -16.30 -23.48 28.42
C VAL A 66 -16.90 -23.15 27.06
N GLN A 67 -18.00 -22.39 27.02
CA GLN A 67 -18.62 -21.99 25.77
C GLN A 67 -17.74 -21.00 24.97
N ILE A 68 -17.12 -20.03 25.65
CA ILE A 68 -16.18 -19.09 25.03
C ILE A 68 -15.00 -19.84 24.41
N ASP A 69 -14.36 -20.73 25.16
CA ASP A 69 -13.20 -21.50 24.68
C ASP A 69 -13.56 -22.36 23.46
N ARG A 70 -14.75 -22.97 23.44
CA ARG A 70 -15.24 -23.74 22.27
C ARG A 70 -15.42 -22.86 21.04
N VAL A 71 -16.02 -21.67 21.20
CA VAL A 71 -16.23 -20.73 20.10
C VAL A 71 -14.90 -20.22 19.55
N GLU A 72 -13.96 -19.88 20.44
CA GLU A 72 -12.65 -19.37 20.07
C GLU A 72 -11.79 -20.42 19.36
N LYS A 73 -11.77 -21.66 19.86
CA LYS A 73 -11.11 -22.78 19.17
C LYS A 73 -11.69 -23.04 17.79
N ARG A 74 -13.01 -22.95 17.62
CA ARG A 74 -13.66 -23.11 16.31
C ARG A 74 -13.26 -21.99 15.35
N LYS A 75 -13.26 -20.74 15.81
CA LYS A 75 -12.80 -19.58 15.02
C LYS A 75 -11.34 -19.73 14.60
N ASN A 76 -10.46 -20.06 15.54
CA ASN A 76 -9.03 -20.24 15.25
C ASN A 76 -8.78 -21.37 14.26
N ARG A 77 -9.51 -22.49 14.35
CA ARG A 77 -9.42 -23.55 13.34
C ARG A 77 -9.85 -23.07 11.96
N ILE A 78 -10.97 -22.36 11.86
CA ILE A 78 -11.45 -21.84 10.57
C ILE A 78 -10.44 -20.87 9.97
N ILE A 79 -9.88 -19.96 10.77
CA ILE A 79 -8.85 -19.01 10.33
C ILE A 79 -7.59 -19.75 9.90
N LEU A 80 -7.15 -20.75 10.66
CA LEU A 80 -5.96 -21.53 10.31
C LEU A 80 -6.16 -22.32 9.00
N PHE A 81 -7.30 -22.97 8.81
CA PHE A 81 -7.60 -23.68 7.57
C PHE A 81 -7.80 -22.73 6.39
N SER A 82 -8.42 -21.57 6.59
CA SER A 82 -8.59 -20.59 5.51
C SER A 82 -7.27 -19.96 5.09
N THR A 83 -6.39 -19.65 6.05
CA THR A 83 -5.05 -19.11 5.78
C THR A 83 -4.16 -20.13 5.10
N LEU A 84 -4.11 -21.38 5.60
CA LEU A 84 -3.39 -22.46 4.94
C LEU A 84 -3.94 -22.74 3.53
N GLY A 85 -5.26 -22.74 3.37
CA GLY A 85 -5.93 -22.86 2.08
C GLY A 85 -5.50 -21.76 1.10
N ALA A 86 -5.55 -20.50 1.54
CA ALA A 86 -5.14 -19.35 0.74
C ALA A 86 -3.66 -19.41 0.35
N ILE A 87 -2.77 -19.74 1.29
CA ILE A 87 -1.33 -19.90 1.02
C ILE A 87 -1.12 -21.03 0.01
N SER A 88 -1.75 -22.19 0.21
CA SER A 88 -1.61 -23.32 -0.70
C SER A 88 -2.07 -22.96 -2.12
N LEU A 89 -3.22 -22.27 -2.24
CA LEU A 89 -3.75 -21.84 -3.54
C LEU A 89 -2.82 -20.82 -4.21
N ALA A 90 -2.33 -19.84 -3.46
CA ALA A 90 -1.38 -18.85 -3.97
C ALA A 90 -0.09 -19.51 -4.46
N THR A 91 0.45 -20.47 -3.71
CA THR A 91 1.64 -21.22 -4.13
C THR A 91 1.39 -22.04 -5.40
N LEU A 92 0.23 -22.69 -5.52
CA LEU A 92 -0.13 -23.45 -6.73
C LEU A 92 -0.27 -22.54 -7.96
N ILE A 93 -0.89 -21.37 -7.80
CA ILE A 93 -0.99 -20.38 -8.87
C ILE A 93 0.40 -19.92 -9.29
N LEU A 94 1.25 -19.56 -8.34
CA LEU A 94 2.61 -19.10 -8.60
C LEU A 94 3.45 -20.18 -9.31
N LEU A 95 3.42 -21.42 -8.83
CA LEU A 95 4.06 -22.57 -9.48
C LEU A 95 3.54 -22.79 -10.91
N SER A 96 2.24 -22.66 -11.12
CA SER A 96 1.62 -22.78 -12.45
C SER A 96 2.10 -21.68 -13.40
N THR A 97 2.13 -20.43 -12.94
CA THR A 97 2.62 -19.30 -13.77
C THR A 97 4.09 -19.47 -14.14
N ILE A 98 4.95 -19.83 -13.18
CA ILE A 98 6.37 -20.09 -13.43
C ILE A 98 6.55 -21.28 -14.39
N GLY A 99 5.78 -22.35 -14.20
CA GLY A 99 5.80 -23.51 -15.10
C GLY A 99 5.39 -23.16 -16.53
N PHE A 100 4.41 -22.28 -16.70
CA PHE A 100 3.98 -21.80 -18.02
C PHE A 100 5.05 -20.96 -18.70
N GLU A 101 5.66 -20.01 -17.97
CA GLU A 101 6.74 -19.18 -18.49
C GLU A 101 7.98 -20.02 -18.84
N LEU A 102 8.37 -20.98 -17.99
CA LEU A 102 9.47 -21.90 -18.28
C LEU A 102 9.21 -22.70 -19.56
N ARG A 103 7.97 -23.17 -19.77
CA ARG A 103 7.61 -23.88 -21.00
C ARG A 103 7.70 -22.98 -22.23
N SER A 104 7.29 -21.72 -22.11
CA SER A 104 7.42 -20.71 -23.17
C SER A 104 8.90 -20.46 -23.51
N VAL A 105 9.74 -20.23 -22.51
CA VAL A 105 11.18 -19.98 -22.70
C VAL A 105 11.88 -21.18 -23.34
N VAL A 106 11.62 -22.40 -22.86
CA VAL A 106 12.21 -23.62 -23.43
C VAL A 106 11.71 -23.86 -24.87
N GLY A 107 10.42 -23.62 -25.14
CA GLY A 107 9.85 -23.75 -26.48
C GLY A 107 10.41 -22.73 -27.48
N ASN A 108 10.67 -21.51 -27.02
CA ASN A 108 11.24 -20.43 -27.83
C ASN A 108 12.78 -20.40 -27.83
N PHE A 109 13.43 -21.29 -27.09
CA PHE A 109 14.90 -21.36 -27.02
C PHE A 109 15.56 -21.52 -28.39
N PRO A 110 15.07 -22.38 -29.31
CA PRO A 110 15.65 -22.49 -30.65
C PRO A 110 15.53 -21.19 -31.45
N GLN A 111 14.41 -20.47 -31.30
CA GLN A 111 14.19 -19.17 -31.96
C GLN A 111 15.12 -18.10 -31.39
N MET A 112 15.31 -18.06 -30.07
CA MET A 112 16.28 -17.16 -29.42
C MET A 112 17.72 -17.43 -29.89
N MET A 113 18.09 -18.71 -30.04
CA MET A 113 19.40 -19.09 -30.59
C MET A 113 19.53 -18.67 -32.05
N TYR A 114 18.48 -18.83 -32.85
CA TYR A 114 18.46 -18.37 -34.23
C TYR A 114 18.66 -16.84 -34.31
N GLU A 115 17.95 -16.08 -33.48
CA GLU A 115 18.09 -14.61 -33.41
C GLU A 115 19.49 -14.17 -32.96
N LEU A 116 20.10 -14.90 -32.03
CA LEU A 116 21.49 -14.64 -31.63
C LEU A 116 22.47 -14.88 -32.79
N VAL A 117 22.29 -15.98 -33.52
CA VAL A 117 23.12 -16.31 -34.69
C VAL A 117 22.94 -15.27 -35.79
N THR A 118 21.70 -14.85 -36.08
CA THR A 118 21.45 -13.82 -37.09
C THR A 118 22.01 -12.47 -36.66
N LEU A 119 21.92 -12.10 -35.38
CA LEU A 119 22.55 -10.90 -34.85
C LEU A 119 24.06 -10.92 -35.05
N ILE A 120 24.74 -12.01 -34.68
CA ILE A 120 26.19 -12.18 -34.90
C ILE A 120 26.52 -12.10 -36.39
N THR A 121 25.74 -12.77 -37.23
CA THR A 121 25.94 -12.78 -38.69
C THR A 121 25.80 -11.38 -39.27
N ASN A 122 24.77 -10.63 -38.87
CA ASN A 122 24.53 -9.27 -39.31
C ASN A 122 25.65 -8.32 -38.88
N TRP A 123 26.15 -8.46 -37.65
CA TRP A 123 27.32 -7.71 -37.18
C TRP A 123 28.57 -8.04 -37.99
N MET A 124 28.80 -9.33 -38.28
CA MET A 124 29.93 -9.75 -39.10
C MET A 124 29.84 -9.17 -40.52
N VAL A 125 28.66 -9.23 -41.14
CA VAL A 125 28.41 -8.61 -42.46
C VAL A 125 28.61 -7.10 -42.41
N PHE A 126 28.11 -6.43 -41.38
CA PHE A 126 28.30 -4.99 -41.19
C PHE A 126 29.78 -4.62 -41.12
N PHE A 127 30.57 -5.30 -40.28
CA PHE A 127 32.00 -5.04 -40.18
C PHE A 127 32.74 -5.30 -41.49
N ASN A 128 32.37 -6.36 -42.22
CA ASN A 128 32.94 -6.64 -43.53
C ASN A 128 32.62 -5.52 -44.53
N GLN A 129 31.37 -5.08 -44.61
CA GLN A 129 30.96 -3.98 -45.49
C GLN A 129 31.65 -2.66 -45.14
N VAL A 130 31.76 -2.35 -43.84
CA VAL A 130 32.47 -1.17 -43.37
C VAL A 130 33.96 -1.26 -43.74
N SER A 131 34.59 -2.41 -43.55
CA SER A 131 35.98 -2.65 -43.95
C SER A 131 36.18 -2.48 -45.46
N ASP A 132 35.27 -3.02 -46.27
CA ASP A 132 35.32 -2.92 -47.73
C ASP A 132 35.17 -1.47 -48.24
N ILE A 133 34.47 -0.62 -47.50
CA ILE A 133 34.34 0.82 -47.81
C ILE A 133 35.53 1.61 -47.29
N ILE A 134 35.97 1.35 -46.05
CA ILE A 134 37.05 2.09 -45.37
C ILE A 134 38.40 1.80 -46.03
N THR A 135 38.68 0.54 -46.39
CA THR A 135 39.98 0.14 -46.97
C THR A 135 40.35 0.91 -48.24
N PRO A 136 39.48 1.05 -49.26
CA PRO A 136 39.79 1.87 -50.43
C PRO A 136 39.81 3.36 -50.10
N LEU A 137 38.94 3.85 -49.19
CA LEU A 137 38.95 5.25 -48.76
C LEU A 137 40.29 5.62 -48.12
N PHE A 138 40.81 4.78 -47.23
CA PHE A 138 42.13 4.94 -46.62
C PHE A 138 43.25 4.74 -47.63
N ARG A 139 43.14 3.80 -48.57
CA ARG A 139 44.16 3.59 -49.61
C ARG A 139 44.28 4.80 -50.55
N VAL A 140 43.17 5.43 -50.91
CA VAL A 140 43.16 6.66 -51.71
C VAL A 140 43.56 7.85 -50.85
N GLY A 141 43.01 7.97 -49.64
CA GLY A 141 43.34 9.00 -48.67
C GLY A 141 44.82 9.03 -48.33
N ALA A 142 45.45 7.88 -48.07
CA ALA A 142 46.89 7.78 -47.81
C ALA A 142 47.77 8.03 -49.05
N LYS A 143 47.23 7.86 -50.26
CA LYS A 143 47.91 8.28 -51.50
C LYS A 143 47.76 9.77 -51.80
N LEU A 144 46.65 10.39 -51.38
CA LEU A 144 46.34 11.80 -51.63
C LEU A 144 46.87 12.72 -50.52
N LEU A 145 46.88 12.25 -49.27
CA LEU A 145 47.50 12.89 -48.12
C LEU A 145 48.98 12.52 -48.09
N SER A 146 49.83 13.48 -48.48
CA SER A 146 51.28 13.39 -48.28
C SER A 146 51.58 12.99 -46.81
N PRO A 147 52.56 12.12 -46.52
CA PRO A 147 52.95 11.73 -45.16
C PRO A 147 53.16 12.94 -44.22
N VAL A 148 53.53 14.08 -44.80
CA VAL A 148 53.68 15.39 -44.12
C VAL A 148 52.41 15.84 -43.41
N TRP A 149 51.22 15.64 -43.99
CA TRP A 149 49.95 16.04 -43.37
C TRP A 149 49.61 15.18 -42.15
N LEU A 150 49.95 13.90 -42.15
CA LEU A 150 49.78 13.01 -40.99
C LEU A 150 50.71 13.43 -39.84
N TYR A 151 51.94 13.82 -40.13
CA TYR A 151 52.83 14.37 -39.10
C TYR A 151 52.29 15.69 -38.54
N ILE A 152 51.75 16.59 -39.38
CA ILE A 152 51.18 17.87 -38.93
C ILE A 152 49.96 17.66 -38.01
N THR A 153 49.06 16.74 -38.32
CA THR A 153 47.87 16.51 -37.48
C THR A 153 48.22 15.86 -36.15
N VAL A 154 49.15 14.90 -36.14
CA VAL A 154 49.62 14.26 -34.90
C VAL A 154 50.39 15.24 -34.02
N PHE A 155 51.32 16.02 -34.59
CA PHE A 155 52.04 17.05 -33.83
C PHE A 155 51.12 18.18 -33.36
N GLY A 156 50.15 18.58 -34.20
CA GLY A 156 49.17 19.60 -33.84
C GLY A 156 48.28 19.19 -32.67
N LEU A 157 47.75 17.96 -32.70
CA LEU A 157 46.96 17.40 -31.59
C LEU A 157 47.79 17.22 -30.31
N SER A 158 49.05 16.79 -30.44
CA SER A 158 49.97 16.71 -29.29
C SER A 158 50.29 18.09 -28.70
N GLY A 159 50.46 19.12 -29.53
CA GLY A 159 50.68 20.50 -29.06
C GLY A 159 49.46 21.07 -28.34
N ILE A 160 48.26 20.84 -28.87
CA ILE A 160 47.01 21.30 -28.26
C ILE A 160 46.77 20.62 -26.90
N THR A 161 47.00 19.30 -26.83
CA THR A 161 46.87 18.55 -25.57
C THR A 161 47.91 18.98 -24.53
N ALA A 162 49.16 19.23 -24.92
CA ALA A 162 50.19 19.77 -24.03
C ALA A 162 49.87 21.19 -23.53
N THR A 163 49.31 22.04 -24.41
CA THR A 163 48.88 23.40 -24.02
C THR A 163 47.76 23.33 -22.98
N TRP A 164 46.82 22.40 -23.17
CA TRP A 164 45.73 22.16 -22.23
C TRP A 164 46.23 21.63 -20.87
N THR A 165 47.16 20.68 -20.85
CA THR A 165 47.70 20.17 -19.58
C THR A 165 48.49 21.24 -18.82
N ILE A 166 49.31 22.04 -19.51
CA ILE A 166 50.06 23.15 -18.89
C ILE A 166 49.11 24.20 -18.31
N ALA A 167 48.06 24.58 -19.05
CA ALA A 167 47.05 25.51 -18.57
C ALA A 167 46.35 24.99 -17.30
N PHE A 168 46.06 23.69 -17.25
CA PHE A 168 45.41 23.05 -16.11
C PHE A 168 46.30 22.97 -14.86
N TYR A 169 47.62 22.80 -15.03
CA TYR A 169 48.57 22.83 -13.92
C TYR A 169 48.78 24.25 -13.38
N ARG A 170 48.83 25.26 -14.26
CA ARG A 170 48.98 26.67 -13.85
C ARG A 170 47.76 27.20 -13.08
N SER A 171 46.55 26.80 -13.48
CA SER A 171 45.33 27.23 -12.77
C SER A 171 45.24 26.67 -11.35
N ARG A 172 45.70 25.43 -11.11
CA ARG A 172 45.80 24.84 -9.77
C ARG A 172 46.86 25.50 -8.88
N GLY A 173 47.96 25.99 -9.47
CA GLY A 173 48.99 26.73 -8.72
C GLY A 173 48.44 28.01 -8.10
N MET A 174 47.64 28.77 -8.85
CA MET A 174 47.06 30.03 -8.37
C MET A 174 46.01 29.82 -7.26
N GLN A 175 45.33 28.67 -7.21
CA GLN A 175 44.42 28.36 -6.10
C GLN A 175 45.14 28.03 -4.78
N LYS A 176 46.40 27.61 -4.82
CA LYS A 176 47.20 27.33 -3.60
C LYS A 176 47.80 28.59 -2.95
N GLU A 177 47.89 29.71 -3.66
CA GLU A 177 48.40 30.97 -3.10
C GLU A 177 47.29 31.86 -2.50
N ILE A 178 46.01 31.48 -2.70
CA ILE A 178 44.83 32.27 -2.27
C ILE A 178 44.07 31.61 -1.11
N GLY A 179 44.41 30.38 -0.71
CA GLY A 179 43.82 29.68 0.44
C GLY A 179 44.82 29.48 1.56
#